data_AF-A0A3A4MXQ9-F1
#
_entry.id   AF-A0A3A4MXQ9-F1
#
_cell.length_a   1.000
_cell.length_b   1.000
_cell.length_c   1.000
_cell.angle_alpha   90.00
_cell.angle_beta   90.00
_cell.angle_gamma   90.00
#
_symmetry.space_group_name_H-M   'P 1'
#
loop_
_entity.id
_entity.type
_entity.pdbx_description
1 polymer ?
#
loop_
_entity_poly.entity_id
_entity_poly.type
_entity_poly.pdbx_seq_one_letter_code
_entity_poly.pdbx_strand_id
1 'polypeptide(L)'
;MRLRLFELIEVLQGCGSLAGPGSMGKVETAAFDGTLVELLRLLREKGLILFALQPLPDESGRILSWRDVARCRYGMKKILLWYIFLSFLLIPAAVFARFEVLPRYKIQRERTDPSVILVGPSFVRRLGEFEHAQNFAKDAILPCETTKIIEQYCQPSDTILYGLCVINTSMTRYSTAHVSIPARKDLISWLWRRIVDPIPERYMSVTSKDQEIVDLALPPESFPALDREEAAGQLKWLSLRLQKQGVDLAFFVKLHKKHPNITFLIFPIADLASPEDADAFAKDIDLVIAAQEEFRDKLKAANIPAIYLPPLPSKEFIDICHYTGQGNAILRSKIEGIIVERPVQVVSSTSVN
;
A
#
# COMPACT_ATOMS: atom_id res chain seq x y z
N MET A 1 -38.91 10.57 19.36
CA MET A 1 -37.72 10.28 18.51
C MET A 1 -38.03 9.27 17.39
N ARG A 2 -39.13 9.45 16.63
CA ARG A 2 -39.55 8.58 15.50
C ARG A 2 -39.43 9.25 14.11
N LEU A 3 -38.94 10.50 14.05
CA LEU A 3 -38.96 11.34 12.85
C LEU A 3 -37.74 11.20 11.91
N ARG A 4 -36.63 10.57 12.32
CA ARG A 4 -35.37 10.60 11.54
C ARG A 4 -35.14 9.42 10.58
N LEU A 5 -35.94 8.36 10.67
CA LEU A 5 -35.86 7.22 9.74
C LEU A 5 -36.54 7.54 8.39
N PHE A 6 -37.62 8.32 8.43
CA PHE A 6 -38.31 8.80 7.23
C PHE A 6 -37.44 9.77 6.42
N GLU A 7 -36.71 10.67 7.08
CA GLU A 7 -35.77 11.58 6.41
C GLU A 7 -34.64 10.83 5.70
N LEU A 8 -34.15 9.72 6.28
CA LEU A 8 -33.14 8.86 5.64
C LEU A 8 -33.73 8.10 4.42
N ILE A 9 -34.98 7.66 4.50
CA ILE A 9 -35.68 6.99 3.40
C ILE A 9 -35.97 7.99 2.27
N GLU A 10 -36.38 9.22 2.56
CA GLU A 10 -36.61 10.27 1.55
C GLU A 10 -35.32 10.67 0.82
N VAL A 11 -34.19 10.78 1.53
CA VAL A 11 -32.88 11.02 0.89
C VAL A 11 -32.50 9.87 -0.04
N LEU A 12 -32.72 8.62 0.39
CA LEU A 12 -32.43 7.45 -0.44
C LEU A 12 -33.38 7.30 -1.64
N GLN A 13 -34.66 7.68 -1.48
CA GLN A 13 -35.65 7.67 -2.57
C GLN A 13 -35.41 8.81 -3.58
N GLY A 14 -34.95 9.98 -3.12
CA GLY A 14 -34.54 11.09 -3.98
C GLY A 14 -33.29 10.78 -4.83
N CYS A 15 -32.37 9.96 -4.31
CA CYS A 15 -31.24 9.45 -5.10
C CYS A 15 -31.65 8.39 -6.13
N GLY A 16 -32.72 7.63 -5.87
CA GLY A 16 -33.24 6.60 -6.77
C GLY A 16 -34.03 7.14 -7.97
N SER A 17 -34.62 8.33 -7.88
CA SER A 17 -35.43 8.94 -8.95
C SER A 17 -34.61 9.63 -10.05
N LEU A 18 -33.30 9.82 -9.85
CA LEU A 18 -32.37 10.36 -10.86
C LEU A 18 -31.97 9.33 -11.94
N ALA A 19 -32.37 8.06 -11.79
CA ALA A 19 -32.20 7.02 -12.79
C ALA A 19 -33.58 6.56 -13.28
N GLY A 20 -34.14 7.27 -14.27
CA GLY A 20 -35.37 6.85 -14.94
C GLY A 20 -35.17 5.53 -15.71
N PRO A 21 -36.24 4.75 -15.99
CA PRO A 21 -36.14 3.40 -16.58
C PRO A 21 -35.71 3.35 -18.07
N GLY A 22 -35.18 4.43 -18.65
CA GLY A 22 -35.10 4.62 -20.10
C GLY A 22 -33.74 4.91 -20.72
N SER A 23 -32.64 4.96 -19.96
CA SER A 23 -31.33 5.37 -20.51
C SER A 23 -30.17 4.45 -20.09
N MET A 24 -30.24 3.16 -20.43
CA MET A 24 -29.07 2.25 -20.37
C MET A 24 -28.14 2.42 -21.58
N GLY A 25 -27.86 3.65 -21.98
CA GLY A 25 -26.94 3.96 -23.06
C GLY A 25 -26.20 5.24 -22.73
N LYS A 26 -25.02 5.10 -22.09
CA LYS A 26 -24.13 6.19 -21.66
C LYS A 26 -24.68 7.05 -20.52
N VAL A 27 -24.67 6.50 -19.31
CA VAL A 27 -24.59 7.34 -18.11
C VAL A 27 -23.11 7.51 -17.81
N GLU A 28 -22.61 8.73 -18.05
CA GLU A 28 -21.23 9.11 -17.79
C GLU A 28 -20.92 9.00 -16.28
N THR A 29 -19.74 8.45 -15.99
CA THR A 29 -19.14 8.27 -14.65
C THR A 29 -19.18 9.52 -13.76
N ALA A 30 -19.24 10.72 -14.35
CA ALA A 30 -19.34 12.00 -13.64
C ALA A 30 -20.61 12.14 -12.78
N ALA A 31 -21.73 11.50 -13.15
CA ALA A 31 -22.98 11.61 -12.41
C ALA A 31 -22.93 10.88 -11.05
N PHE A 32 -22.10 9.84 -10.90
CA PHE A 32 -22.06 9.02 -9.69
C PHE A 32 -21.02 9.49 -8.66
N ASP A 33 -19.87 10.01 -9.11
CA ASP A 33 -18.92 10.69 -8.22
C ASP A 33 -19.55 11.94 -7.59
N GLY A 34 -20.36 12.68 -8.36
CA GLY A 34 -21.20 13.75 -7.83
C GLY A 34 -22.19 13.24 -6.76
N THR A 35 -22.81 12.07 -6.98
CA THR A 35 -23.80 11.51 -6.05
C THR A 35 -23.19 11.01 -4.74
N LEU A 36 -22.00 10.41 -4.76
CA LEU A 36 -21.32 9.96 -3.53
C LEU A 36 -20.75 11.13 -2.73
N VAL A 37 -20.13 12.11 -3.40
CA VAL A 37 -19.64 13.33 -2.75
C VAL A 37 -20.80 14.13 -2.17
N GLU A 38 -21.92 14.22 -2.90
CA GLU A 38 -23.12 14.91 -2.44
C GLU A 38 -23.81 14.18 -1.28
N LEU A 39 -23.84 12.83 -1.31
CA LEU A 39 -24.32 12.03 -0.18
C LEU A 39 -23.44 12.25 1.06
N LEU A 40 -22.12 12.23 0.92
CA LEU A 40 -21.19 12.48 2.03
C LEU A 40 -21.30 13.93 2.55
N ARG A 41 -21.50 14.92 1.66
CA ARG A 41 -21.77 16.32 2.01
C ARG A 41 -23.07 16.46 2.78
N LEU A 42 -24.17 15.87 2.30
CA LEU A 42 -25.48 15.89 2.96
C LEU A 42 -25.43 15.19 4.33
N LEU A 43 -24.74 14.04 4.44
CA LEU A 43 -24.53 13.35 5.71
C LEU A 43 -23.70 14.17 6.70
N ARG A 44 -22.73 14.96 6.22
CA ARG A 44 -21.94 15.90 7.02
C ARG A 44 -22.78 17.09 7.48
N GLU A 45 -23.52 17.74 6.58
CA GLU A 45 -24.36 18.91 6.86
C GLU A 45 -25.52 18.58 7.81
N LYS A 46 -26.06 17.36 7.74
CA LYS A 46 -27.06 16.86 8.67
C LYS A 46 -26.47 16.34 9.99
N GLY A 47 -25.15 16.44 10.18
CA GLY A 47 -24.45 16.04 11.40
C GLY A 47 -24.39 14.52 11.64
N LEU A 48 -24.74 13.70 10.65
CA LEU A 48 -24.90 12.24 10.80
C LEU A 48 -23.54 11.51 10.84
N ILE A 49 -22.52 12.05 10.19
CA ILE A 49 -21.14 11.51 10.26
C ILE A 49 -20.55 11.68 11.67
N LEU A 50 -20.77 12.85 12.29
CA LEU A 50 -20.30 13.14 13.65
C LEU A 50 -21.12 12.38 14.71
N PHE A 51 -22.43 12.23 14.50
CA PHE A 51 -23.31 11.46 15.38
C PHE A 51 -22.98 9.96 15.42
N ALA A 52 -22.43 9.41 14.33
CA ALA A 52 -22.01 8.01 14.26
C ALA A 52 -20.72 7.72 15.05
N LEU A 53 -19.88 8.74 15.25
CA LEU A 53 -18.54 8.61 15.86
C LEU A 53 -18.48 9.04 17.33
N GLN A 54 -19.50 9.74 17.84
CA GLN A 54 -19.53 10.16 19.25
C GLN A 54 -20.14 9.07 20.15
N PRO A 55 -19.50 8.74 21.29
CA PRO A 55 -20.14 7.95 22.34
C PRO A 55 -21.34 8.75 22.90
N LEU A 56 -22.55 8.22 22.69
CA LEU A 56 -23.76 8.86 23.20
C LEU A 56 -23.87 8.64 24.71
N PRO A 57 -24.34 9.65 25.45
CA PRO A 57 -24.62 9.49 26.86
C PRO A 57 -25.73 8.44 27.07
N ASP A 58 -25.62 7.66 28.15
CA ASP A 58 -26.71 6.78 28.58
C ASP A 58 -27.89 7.59 29.14
N GLU A 59 -28.93 6.90 29.63
CA GLU A 59 -30.13 7.54 30.20
C GLU A 59 -29.82 8.43 31.43
N SER A 60 -28.62 8.29 32.01
CA SER A 60 -28.13 9.11 33.13
C SER A 60 -27.25 10.29 32.68
N GLY A 61 -27.02 10.47 31.38
CA GLY A 61 -26.14 11.51 30.85
C GLY A 61 -24.66 11.12 30.77
N ARG A 62 -24.30 9.86 31.11
CA ARG A 62 -22.90 9.43 31.17
C ARG A 62 -22.41 8.96 29.81
N ILE A 63 -21.33 9.57 29.32
CA ILE A 63 -20.66 9.15 28.08
C ILE A 63 -20.02 7.77 28.29
N LEU A 64 -20.51 6.76 27.56
CA LEU A 64 -20.05 5.38 27.68
C LEU A 64 -18.78 5.12 26.87
N SER A 65 -17.85 4.34 27.43
CA SER A 65 -16.69 3.86 26.67
C SER A 65 -17.12 2.82 25.61
N TRP A 66 -16.33 2.63 24.55
CA TRP A 66 -16.62 1.61 23.51
C TRP A 66 -16.71 0.18 24.07
N ARG A 67 -16.02 -0.11 25.19
CA ARG A 67 -16.16 -1.37 25.93
C ARG A 67 -17.53 -1.53 26.57
N ASP A 68 -18.12 -0.44 27.07
CA ASP A 68 -19.43 -0.45 27.71
C ASP A 68 -20.55 -0.48 26.66
N VAL A 69 -20.37 0.19 25.52
CA VAL A 69 -21.26 0.13 24.36
C VAL A 69 -21.40 -1.32 23.87
N ALA A 70 -20.31 -2.09 23.79
CA ALA A 70 -20.36 -3.49 23.35
C ALA A 70 -21.18 -4.41 24.28
N ARG A 71 -21.36 -4.04 25.57
CA ARG A 71 -22.11 -4.82 26.56
C ARG A 71 -23.58 -4.43 26.67
N CYS A 72 -23.98 -3.25 26.20
CA CYS A 72 -25.37 -2.81 26.23
C CYS A 72 -26.18 -3.34 25.03
N ARG A 73 -27.42 -3.79 25.30
CA ARG A 73 -28.40 -4.25 24.28
C ARG A 73 -28.65 -3.20 23.18
N TYR A 74 -28.58 -1.91 23.52
CA TYR A 74 -28.66 -0.79 22.58
C TYR A 74 -27.39 -0.58 21.75
N GLY A 75 -26.22 -0.92 22.28
CA GLY A 75 -24.96 -0.88 21.54
C GLY A 75 -24.86 -1.98 20.49
N MET A 76 -25.40 -3.18 20.74
CA MET A 76 -25.51 -4.22 19.72
C MET A 76 -26.38 -3.81 18.52
N LYS A 77 -27.49 -3.11 18.75
CA LYS A 77 -28.31 -2.56 17.65
C LYS A 77 -27.56 -1.52 16.83
N LYS A 78 -26.71 -0.70 17.47
CA LYS A 78 -25.86 0.27 16.77
C LYS A 78 -24.72 -0.39 16.00
N ILE A 79 -24.07 -1.40 16.57
CA ILE A 79 -23.04 -2.21 15.87
C ILE A 79 -23.65 -2.91 14.66
N LEU A 80 -24.87 -3.44 14.78
CA LEU A 80 -25.60 -4.04 13.66
C LEU A 80 -25.96 -2.99 12.60
N LEU A 81 -26.42 -1.80 13.00
CA LEU A 81 -26.69 -0.69 12.06
C LEU A 81 -25.40 -0.24 11.34
N TRP A 82 -24.28 -0.19 12.07
CA TRP A 82 -22.94 0.06 11.53
C TRP A 82 -22.54 -1.01 10.53
N TYR A 83 -22.70 -2.28 10.88
CA TYR A 83 -22.37 -3.39 9.99
C TYR A 83 -23.23 -3.36 8.73
N ILE A 84 -24.52 -3.07 8.86
CA ILE A 84 -25.44 -2.91 7.72
C ILE A 84 -25.02 -1.72 6.87
N PHE A 85 -24.77 -0.54 7.46
CA PHE A 85 -24.35 0.67 6.75
C PHE A 85 -23.00 0.48 6.03
N LEU A 86 -22.02 -0.09 6.72
CA LEU A 86 -20.72 -0.42 6.14
C LEU A 86 -20.89 -1.46 5.02
N SER A 87 -21.75 -2.46 5.19
CA SER A 87 -22.03 -3.45 4.14
C SER A 87 -22.70 -2.81 2.92
N PHE A 88 -23.64 -1.88 3.11
CA PHE A 88 -24.29 -1.15 2.03
C PHE A 88 -23.33 -0.19 1.29
N LEU A 89 -22.30 0.33 1.94
CA LEU A 89 -21.25 1.09 1.27
C LEU A 89 -20.20 0.19 0.60
N LEU A 90 -19.80 -0.88 1.29
CA LEU A 90 -18.67 -1.73 0.88
C LEU A 90 -19.05 -2.75 -0.20
N ILE A 91 -20.31 -3.21 -0.26
CA ILE A 91 -20.75 -4.19 -1.25
C ILE A 91 -20.83 -3.57 -2.65
N PRO A 92 -21.50 -2.43 -2.89
CA PRO A 92 -21.50 -1.77 -4.19
C PRO A 92 -20.09 -1.36 -4.62
N ALA A 93 -19.29 -0.78 -3.73
CA ALA A 93 -17.89 -0.44 -4.03
C ALA A 93 -17.04 -1.66 -4.43
N ALA A 94 -17.29 -2.83 -3.84
CA ALA A 94 -16.62 -4.07 -4.21
C ALA A 94 -17.09 -4.66 -5.54
N VAL A 95 -18.38 -4.57 -5.83
CA VAL A 95 -18.94 -4.98 -7.11
C VAL A 95 -18.37 -4.09 -8.22
N PHE A 96 -18.39 -2.77 -8.06
CA PHE A 96 -17.84 -1.82 -9.03
C PHE A 96 -16.33 -1.93 -9.23
N ALA A 97 -15.54 -2.05 -8.16
CA ALA A 97 -14.10 -2.24 -8.29
C ALA A 97 -13.74 -3.55 -9.03
N ARG A 98 -14.57 -4.60 -8.89
CA ARG A 98 -14.39 -5.83 -9.68
C ARG A 98 -14.61 -5.56 -11.16
N PHE A 99 -15.57 -4.70 -11.53
CA PHE A 99 -15.86 -4.33 -12.92
C PHE A 99 -14.92 -3.28 -13.53
N GLU A 100 -14.26 -2.42 -12.75
CA GLU A 100 -13.24 -1.47 -13.25
C GLU A 100 -11.83 -2.06 -13.35
N VAL A 101 -11.49 -2.98 -12.44
CA VAL A 101 -10.18 -3.64 -12.45
C VAL A 101 -10.11 -4.64 -13.61
N LEU A 102 -11.18 -5.40 -13.90
CA LEU A 102 -11.17 -6.45 -14.93
C LEU A 102 -10.86 -5.99 -16.39
N PRO A 103 -11.36 -4.84 -16.89
CA PRO A 103 -11.13 -4.41 -18.28
C PRO A 103 -9.68 -4.02 -18.58
N ARG A 104 -8.96 -3.39 -17.64
CA ARG A 104 -7.55 -2.99 -17.87
C ARG A 104 -6.62 -4.19 -18.08
N TYR A 105 -6.95 -5.36 -17.54
CA TYR A 105 -6.09 -6.56 -17.64
C TYR A 105 -6.55 -7.58 -18.69
N LYS A 106 -7.73 -7.42 -19.28
CA LYS A 106 -8.21 -8.33 -20.33
C LYS A 106 -7.47 -8.14 -21.66
N ILE A 107 -6.85 -6.97 -21.87
CA ILE A 107 -6.18 -6.60 -23.13
C ILE A 107 -4.74 -7.17 -23.24
N GLN A 108 -4.13 -7.63 -22.14
CA GLN A 108 -2.70 -8.00 -22.13
C GLN A 108 -2.37 -9.50 -22.22
N ARG A 109 -3.37 -10.39 -22.30
CA ARG A 109 -3.12 -11.85 -22.42
C ARG A 109 -2.64 -12.30 -23.80
N GLU A 110 -2.65 -11.42 -24.81
CA GLU A 110 -2.30 -11.75 -26.20
C GLU A 110 -0.88 -11.28 -26.58
N ARG A 111 0.06 -11.21 -25.63
CA ARG A 111 1.46 -10.95 -25.97
C ARG A 111 2.14 -12.19 -26.52
N THR A 112 2.65 -12.09 -27.74
CA THR A 112 3.48 -13.12 -28.40
C THR A 112 4.97 -12.86 -28.24
N ASP A 113 5.37 -11.60 -28.06
CA ASP A 113 6.78 -11.21 -28.13
C ASP A 113 7.38 -11.02 -26.74
N PRO A 114 8.53 -11.64 -26.45
CA PRO A 114 9.16 -11.55 -25.14
C PRO A 114 9.72 -10.15 -24.87
N SER A 115 9.85 -9.78 -23.59
CA SER A 115 10.17 -8.41 -23.20
C SER A 115 10.68 -8.20 -21.80
N VAL A 116 11.06 -6.96 -21.52
CA VAL A 116 11.38 -6.52 -20.17
C VAL A 116 10.12 -6.07 -19.44
N ILE A 117 9.88 -6.66 -18.27
CA ILE A 117 8.73 -6.39 -17.40
C ILE A 117 9.23 -5.87 -16.06
N LEU A 118 8.75 -4.70 -15.63
CA LEU A 118 9.01 -4.17 -14.30
C LEU A 118 7.85 -4.53 -13.38
N VAL A 119 8.18 -5.09 -12.22
CA VAL A 119 7.22 -5.42 -11.17
C VAL A 119 7.75 -4.98 -9.82
N GLY A 120 6.86 -4.72 -8.86
CA GLY A 120 7.26 -4.36 -7.51
C GLY A 120 6.26 -3.46 -6.78
N PRO A 121 6.66 -2.89 -5.64
CA PRO A 121 5.83 -2.02 -4.82
C PRO A 121 5.70 -0.61 -5.43
N SER A 122 5.04 0.28 -4.69
CA SER A 122 4.67 1.63 -5.14
C SER A 122 5.83 2.47 -5.66
N PHE A 123 7.04 2.36 -5.10
CA PHE A 123 8.19 3.12 -5.61
C PHE A 123 8.62 2.71 -7.03
N VAL A 124 8.39 1.47 -7.46
CA VAL A 124 8.64 1.02 -8.86
C VAL A 124 7.61 1.64 -9.81
N ARG A 125 6.35 1.74 -9.36
CA ARG A 125 5.28 2.37 -10.15
C ARG A 125 5.59 3.84 -10.44
N ARG A 126 6.19 4.54 -9.48
CA ARG A 126 6.52 5.97 -9.61
C ARG A 126 7.57 6.27 -10.67
N LEU A 127 8.27 5.25 -11.19
CA LEU A 127 9.18 5.40 -12.33
C LEU A 127 8.44 5.66 -13.66
N GLY A 128 7.13 5.40 -13.71
CA GLY A 128 6.29 5.64 -14.88
C GLY A 128 6.46 4.60 -15.98
N GLU A 129 6.11 4.99 -17.20
CA GLU A 129 6.12 4.15 -18.40
C GLU A 129 7.48 4.16 -19.08
N PHE A 130 7.99 3.01 -19.54
CA PHE A 130 9.26 2.90 -20.25
C PHE A 130 8.99 2.60 -21.73
N GLU A 131 9.85 3.11 -22.63
CA GLU A 131 9.67 2.86 -24.08
C GLU A 131 9.83 1.37 -24.43
N HIS A 132 10.79 0.70 -23.78
CA HIS A 132 11.15 -0.70 -24.08
C HIS A 132 10.80 -1.67 -22.94
N ALA A 133 9.95 -1.26 -22.00
CA ALA A 133 9.53 -2.14 -20.91
C ALA A 133 8.10 -1.83 -20.44
N GLN A 134 7.41 -2.87 -19.97
CA GLN A 134 6.08 -2.72 -19.38
C GLN A 134 6.18 -2.64 -17.86
N ASN A 135 5.62 -1.61 -17.26
CA ASN A 135 5.60 -1.44 -15.82
C ASN A 135 4.28 -1.93 -15.22
N PHE A 136 4.30 -3.12 -14.60
CA PHE A 136 3.15 -3.70 -13.90
C PHE A 136 3.13 -3.41 -12.40
N ALA A 137 4.00 -2.52 -11.90
CA ALA A 137 3.91 -2.09 -10.51
C ALA A 137 2.59 -1.34 -10.25
N LYS A 138 1.98 -1.56 -9.08
CA LYS A 138 0.70 -0.96 -8.68
C LYS A 138 0.85 -0.22 -7.35
N ASP A 139 -0.19 0.51 -6.98
CA ASP A 139 -0.32 1.08 -5.65
C ASP A 139 -0.23 0.00 -4.58
N ALA A 140 0.77 0.13 -3.70
CA ALA A 140 1.02 -0.73 -2.53
C ALA A 140 0.80 -2.23 -2.81
N ILE A 141 1.78 -2.86 -3.46
CA ILE A 141 1.78 -4.31 -3.73
C ILE A 141 2.58 -5.06 -2.66
N LEU A 142 1.93 -6.02 -2.01
CA LEU A 142 2.61 -7.01 -1.16
C LEU A 142 3.40 -8.01 -2.03
N PRO A 143 4.54 -8.56 -1.59
CA PRO A 143 5.31 -9.51 -2.41
C PRO A 143 4.50 -10.67 -3.02
N CYS A 144 3.49 -11.16 -2.30
CA CYS A 144 2.56 -12.19 -2.77
C CYS A 144 1.64 -11.74 -3.92
N GLU A 145 1.25 -10.46 -3.97
CA GLU A 145 0.50 -9.88 -5.08
C GLU A 145 1.40 -9.71 -6.32
N THR A 146 2.66 -9.31 -6.13
CA THR A 146 3.64 -9.25 -7.23
C THR A 146 3.83 -10.63 -7.85
N THR A 147 3.87 -11.68 -7.03
CA THR A 147 3.97 -13.07 -7.51
C THR A 147 2.79 -13.45 -8.39
N LYS A 148 1.56 -13.07 -8.02
CA LYS A 148 0.39 -13.32 -8.87
C LYS A 148 0.47 -12.59 -10.21
N ILE A 149 1.02 -11.37 -10.21
CA ILE A 149 1.22 -10.62 -11.47
C ILE A 149 2.20 -11.36 -12.37
N ILE A 150 3.32 -11.82 -11.82
CA ILE A 150 4.31 -12.60 -12.55
C ILE A 150 3.67 -13.87 -13.13
N GLU A 151 2.96 -14.64 -12.31
CA GLU A 151 2.34 -15.90 -12.73
C GLU A 151 1.19 -15.75 -13.74
N GLN A 152 0.48 -14.61 -13.73
CA GLN A 152 -0.70 -14.40 -14.57
C GLN A 152 -0.39 -13.69 -15.89
N TYR A 153 0.66 -12.86 -15.93
CA TYR A 153 0.90 -11.93 -17.03
C TYR A 153 2.29 -12.03 -17.65
N CYS A 154 3.26 -12.70 -17.01
CA CYS A 154 4.61 -12.85 -17.58
C CYS A 154 4.79 -14.24 -18.20
N GLN A 155 5.44 -14.28 -19.35
CA GLN A 155 5.89 -15.51 -20.00
C GLN A 155 7.27 -15.94 -19.47
N PRO A 156 7.63 -17.22 -19.58
CA PRO A 156 8.98 -17.69 -19.19
C PRO A 156 10.12 -17.01 -19.95
N SER A 157 9.86 -16.50 -21.16
CA SER A 157 10.81 -15.80 -22.02
C SER A 157 10.96 -14.30 -21.72
N ASP A 158 10.08 -13.73 -20.88
CA ASP A 158 10.23 -12.33 -20.45
C ASP A 158 11.47 -12.17 -19.55
N THR A 159 12.06 -10.98 -19.52
CA THR A 159 13.03 -10.57 -18.51
C THR A 159 12.30 -9.78 -17.44
N ILE A 160 12.27 -10.28 -16.21
CA ILE A 160 11.51 -9.64 -15.13
C ILE A 160 12.47 -8.86 -14.23
N LEU A 161 12.25 -7.55 -14.12
CA LEU A 161 12.93 -6.66 -13.18
C LEU A 161 12.03 -6.45 -11.97
N TYR A 162 12.34 -7.12 -10.86
CA TYR A 162 11.57 -7.02 -9.61
C TYR A 162 12.22 -5.97 -8.69
N GLY A 163 11.56 -4.84 -8.47
CA GLY A 163 12.02 -3.86 -7.49
C GLY A 163 11.71 -4.23 -6.05
N LEU A 164 12.71 -4.18 -5.16
CA LEU A 164 12.53 -4.31 -3.73
C LEU A 164 13.53 -3.49 -2.91
N CYS A 165 13.20 -3.23 -1.66
CA CYS A 165 14.10 -2.75 -0.62
C CYS A 165 13.93 -3.59 0.66
N VAL A 166 14.69 -3.29 1.70
CA VAL A 166 14.66 -4.02 2.98
C VAL A 166 13.25 -4.06 3.59
N ILE A 167 12.42 -3.02 3.39
CA ILE A 167 11.05 -2.97 3.91
C ILE A 167 10.23 -4.16 3.40
N ASN A 168 10.46 -4.60 2.17
CA ASN A 168 9.67 -5.66 1.54
C ASN A 168 9.89 -7.04 2.17
N THR A 169 11.02 -7.30 2.84
CA THR A 169 11.26 -8.58 3.53
C THR A 169 10.26 -8.80 4.65
N SER A 170 9.90 -7.71 5.36
CA SER A 170 8.90 -7.70 6.44
C SER A 170 7.45 -7.82 5.96
N MET A 171 7.24 -7.84 4.63
CA MET A 171 5.91 -7.88 4.01
C MET A 171 5.60 -9.24 3.37
N THR A 172 6.53 -10.20 3.42
CA THR A 172 6.41 -11.51 2.74
C THR A 172 5.37 -12.43 3.35
N ARG A 173 5.02 -12.26 4.64
CA ARG A 173 4.07 -13.10 5.37
C ARG A 173 2.60 -12.70 5.21
N TYR A 174 2.30 -11.57 4.57
CA TYR A 174 0.91 -11.16 4.37
C TYR A 174 0.24 -12.00 3.29
N SER A 175 -0.91 -12.60 3.62
CA SER A 175 -1.75 -13.29 2.64
C SER A 175 -2.71 -12.33 1.95
N THR A 176 -2.80 -12.44 0.63
CA THR A 176 -3.74 -11.70 -0.23
C THR A 176 -5.23 -11.99 0.00
N ALA A 177 -5.60 -12.87 0.92
CA ALA A 177 -6.99 -13.28 1.13
C ALA A 177 -7.94 -12.10 1.46
N HIS A 178 -7.41 -10.89 1.76
CA HIS A 178 -8.21 -9.79 2.30
C HIS A 178 -8.07 -8.40 1.63
N VAL A 179 -7.19 -8.18 0.64
CA VAL A 179 -6.81 -6.79 0.22
C VAL A 179 -6.90 -6.51 -1.30
N SER A 180 -7.62 -7.31 -2.09
CA SER A 180 -7.62 -7.16 -3.56
C SER A 180 -8.58 -6.12 -4.16
N ILE A 181 -8.98 -5.07 -3.43
CA ILE A 181 -9.95 -4.07 -3.93
C ILE A 181 -9.39 -2.65 -3.70
N PRO A 182 -9.11 -1.84 -4.76
CA PRO A 182 -8.48 -0.53 -4.66
C PRO A 182 -9.19 0.46 -3.72
N ALA A 183 -10.51 0.63 -3.85
CA ALA A 183 -11.30 1.52 -2.99
C ALA A 183 -11.42 1.04 -1.53
N ARG A 184 -11.03 -0.22 -1.25
CA ARG A 184 -10.99 -0.79 0.09
C ARG A 184 -9.60 -0.72 0.72
N LYS A 185 -8.54 -0.37 -0.04
CA LYS A 185 -7.17 -0.43 0.48
C LYS A 185 -6.99 0.44 1.71
N ASP A 186 -7.49 1.67 1.73
CA ASP A 186 -7.23 2.56 2.87
C ASP A 186 -8.04 2.19 4.11
N LEU A 187 -9.34 1.93 3.96
CA LEU A 187 -10.21 1.56 5.09
C LEU A 187 -9.91 0.16 5.62
N ILE A 188 -9.65 -0.83 4.75
CA ILE A 188 -9.29 -2.19 5.18
C ILE A 188 -7.86 -2.22 5.68
N SER A 189 -6.91 -1.50 5.09
CA SER A 189 -5.55 -1.35 5.66
C SER A 189 -5.62 -0.72 7.04
N TRP A 190 -6.43 0.33 7.23
CA TRP A 190 -6.66 0.96 8.52
C TRP A 190 -7.27 0.00 9.55
N LEU A 191 -8.35 -0.71 9.18
CA LEU A 191 -9.00 -1.72 10.03
C LEU A 191 -8.08 -2.91 10.33
N TRP A 192 -7.31 -3.38 9.35
CA TRP A 192 -6.40 -4.53 9.49
C TRP A 192 -5.23 -4.19 10.41
N ARG A 193 -4.65 -2.99 10.27
CA ARG A 193 -3.62 -2.45 11.20
C ARG A 193 -4.13 -2.33 12.64
N ARG A 194 -5.43 -2.15 12.83
CA ARG A 194 -6.05 -2.03 14.16
C ARG A 194 -6.48 -3.37 14.75
N ILE A 195 -6.89 -4.34 13.93
CA ILE A 195 -7.56 -5.57 14.39
C ILE A 195 -6.65 -6.80 14.29
N VAL A 196 -5.93 -6.97 13.18
CA VAL A 196 -5.22 -8.22 12.88
C VAL A 196 -3.72 -8.13 13.20
N ASP A 197 -3.16 -6.93 13.10
CA ASP A 197 -1.75 -6.69 13.38
C ASP A 197 -1.59 -5.42 14.22
N PRO A 198 -2.07 -5.47 15.49
CA PRO A 198 -2.07 -4.30 16.35
C PRO A 198 -0.65 -3.77 16.51
N ILE A 199 -0.45 -2.56 16.02
CA ILE A 199 0.77 -1.78 16.27
C ILE A 199 0.70 -1.37 17.75
N PRO A 200 1.67 -1.75 18.60
CA PRO A 200 1.67 -1.36 20.01
C PRO A 200 1.57 0.16 20.16
N GLU A 201 0.86 0.64 21.19
CA GLU A 201 0.60 2.08 21.38
C GLU A 201 1.87 2.94 21.37
N ARG A 202 3.01 2.44 21.86
CA ARG A 202 4.32 3.13 21.82
C ARG A 202 4.82 3.46 20.41
N TYR A 203 4.33 2.75 19.40
CA TYR A 203 4.61 2.97 17.97
C TYR A 203 3.49 3.77 17.30
N MET A 204 2.39 4.03 18.00
CA MET A 204 1.30 4.90 17.55
C MET A 204 1.45 6.34 18.05
N SER A 205 2.14 6.56 19.17
CA SER A 205 2.46 7.89 19.68
C SER A 205 3.86 8.33 19.26
N VAL A 206 3.94 9.46 18.57
CA VAL A 206 5.19 10.17 18.31
C VAL A 206 5.33 11.29 19.34
N THR A 207 6.50 11.39 19.94
CA THR A 207 6.86 12.38 20.95
C THR A 207 7.80 13.43 20.36
N SER A 208 7.97 14.57 21.03
CA SER A 208 8.97 15.56 20.62
C SER A 208 10.39 14.99 20.63
N LYS A 209 10.71 14.10 21.58
CA LYS A 209 12.01 13.42 21.65
C LYS A 209 12.25 12.52 20.44
N ASP A 210 11.21 11.87 19.92
CA ASP A 210 11.35 11.08 18.70
C ASP A 210 11.71 11.96 17.50
N GLN A 211 11.12 13.16 17.40
CA GLN A 211 11.42 14.12 16.33
C GLN A 211 12.87 14.62 16.43
N GLU A 212 13.35 14.92 17.64
CA GLU A 212 14.77 15.25 17.87
C GLU A 212 15.71 14.13 17.43
N ILE A 213 15.37 12.87 17.71
CA ILE A 213 16.15 11.70 17.26
C ILE A 213 16.14 11.59 15.73
N VAL A 214 15.02 11.90 15.07
CA VAL A 214 14.98 11.98 13.60
C VAL A 214 15.90 13.08 13.07
N ASP A 215 15.94 14.25 13.71
CA ASP A 215 16.85 15.34 13.33
C ASP A 215 18.34 14.97 13.49
N LEU A 216 18.67 14.08 14.43
CA LEU A 216 20.02 13.53 14.56
C LEU A 216 20.32 12.47 13.49
N ALA A 217 19.31 11.69 13.10
CA ALA A 217 19.47 10.62 12.11
C ALA A 217 19.45 11.13 10.66
N LEU A 218 18.84 12.27 10.38
CA LEU A 218 18.59 12.78 9.04
C LEU A 218 18.97 14.25 8.91
N PRO A 219 19.66 14.64 7.82
CA PRO A 219 19.87 16.05 7.48
C PRO A 219 18.56 16.86 7.47
N PRO A 220 18.58 18.17 7.81
CA PRO A 220 17.40 19.03 7.82
C PRO A 220 16.60 19.05 6.51
N GLU A 221 17.29 18.92 5.38
CA GLU A 221 16.70 18.91 4.03
C GLU A 221 16.07 17.56 3.63
N SER A 222 16.16 16.55 4.49
CA SER A 222 15.63 15.21 4.22
C SER A 222 14.11 15.19 4.31
N PHE A 223 13.46 14.49 3.37
CA PHE A 223 12.00 14.36 3.29
C PHE A 223 11.28 15.72 3.24
N PRO A 224 11.53 16.57 2.23
CA PRO A 224 10.95 17.92 2.17
C PRO A 224 9.41 17.96 2.12
N ALA A 225 8.77 16.80 1.90
CA ALA A 225 7.32 16.66 1.85
C ALA A 225 6.71 16.03 3.11
N LEU A 226 7.50 15.64 4.11
CA LEU A 226 7.05 15.07 5.37
C LEU A 226 7.52 15.93 6.54
N ASP A 227 6.67 16.07 7.55
CA ASP A 227 7.14 16.57 8.83
C ASP A 227 7.91 15.50 9.62
N ARG A 228 8.58 15.93 10.70
CA ARG A 228 9.37 15.02 11.55
C ARG A 228 8.51 14.04 12.32
N GLU A 229 7.25 14.39 12.59
CA GLU A 229 6.33 13.50 13.28
C GLU A 229 6.01 12.28 12.40
N GLU A 230 5.68 12.53 11.13
CA GLU A 230 5.41 11.51 10.12
C GLU A 230 6.65 10.65 9.85
N ALA A 231 7.82 11.27 9.70
CA ALA A 231 9.08 10.55 9.51
C ALA A 231 9.40 9.61 10.69
N ALA A 232 9.25 10.11 11.93
CA ALA A 232 9.42 9.30 13.13
C ALA A 232 8.42 8.13 13.16
N GLY A 233 7.15 8.38 12.83
CA GLY A 233 6.13 7.35 12.74
C GLY A 233 6.45 6.24 11.74
N GLN A 234 7.00 6.59 10.56
CA GLN A 234 7.42 5.61 9.55
C GLN A 234 8.62 4.77 10.00
N LEU A 235 9.63 5.40 10.60
CA LEU A 235 10.82 4.72 11.12
C LEU A 235 10.44 3.76 12.26
N LYS A 236 9.60 4.20 13.19
CA LYS A 236 9.00 3.39 14.27
C LYS A 236 8.23 2.19 13.73
N TRP A 237 7.43 2.40 12.69
CA TRP A 237 6.70 1.31 12.06
C TRP A 237 7.64 0.29 11.41
N LEU A 238 8.69 0.76 10.73
CA LEU A 238 9.68 -0.10 10.09
C LEU A 238 10.53 -0.86 11.12
N SER A 239 11.00 -0.22 12.17
CA SER A 239 11.80 -0.85 13.23
C SER A 239 11.01 -2.00 13.87
N LEU A 240 9.75 -1.75 14.25
CA LEU A 240 8.86 -2.77 14.81
C LEU A 240 8.70 -3.98 13.89
N ARG A 241 8.58 -3.73 12.58
CA ARG A 241 8.46 -4.78 11.57
C ARG A 241 9.71 -5.65 11.51
N LEU A 242 10.87 -5.00 11.49
CA LEU A 242 12.17 -5.66 11.48
C LEU A 242 12.42 -6.44 12.78
N GLN A 243 12.03 -5.91 13.95
CA GLN A 243 12.10 -6.65 15.22
C GLN A 243 11.27 -7.93 15.20
N LYS A 244 10.07 -7.89 14.63
CA LYS A 244 9.15 -9.04 14.61
C LYS A 244 9.56 -10.11 13.59
N GLN A 245 10.13 -9.72 12.46
CA GLN A 245 10.31 -10.62 11.31
C GLN A 245 11.76 -10.79 10.86
N GLY A 246 12.63 -9.85 11.22
CA GLY A 246 13.99 -9.77 10.72
C GLY A 246 14.07 -9.60 9.21
N VAL A 247 15.28 -9.77 8.69
CA VAL A 247 15.54 -9.83 7.26
C VAL A 247 15.42 -11.26 6.76
N ASP A 248 14.26 -11.62 6.22
CA ASP A 248 13.99 -12.95 5.66
C ASP A 248 13.88 -12.90 4.13
N LEU A 249 14.75 -13.66 3.46
CA LEU A 249 14.79 -13.78 2.00
C LEU A 249 14.17 -15.07 1.46
N ALA A 250 13.67 -15.98 2.31
CA ALA A 250 13.19 -17.29 1.90
C ALA A 250 12.12 -17.20 0.80
N PHE A 251 11.25 -16.20 0.91
CA PHE A 251 10.24 -15.88 -0.10
C PHE A 251 10.86 -15.56 -1.46
N PHE A 252 11.83 -14.63 -1.51
CA PHE A 252 12.47 -14.18 -2.75
C PHE A 252 13.35 -15.26 -3.37
N VAL A 253 14.04 -16.05 -2.54
CA VAL A 253 14.79 -17.25 -2.99
C VAL A 253 13.84 -18.23 -3.68
N LYS A 254 12.69 -18.53 -3.06
CA LYS A 254 11.69 -19.44 -3.64
C LYS A 254 11.10 -18.87 -4.94
N LEU A 255 10.84 -17.56 -4.97
CA LEU A 255 10.34 -16.88 -6.16
C LEU A 255 11.33 -16.99 -7.32
N HIS A 256 12.62 -16.72 -7.08
CA HIS A 256 13.66 -16.85 -8.10
C HIS A 256 13.82 -18.28 -8.61
N LYS A 257 13.77 -19.28 -7.72
CA LYS A 257 13.80 -20.70 -8.13
C LYS A 257 12.63 -21.06 -9.06
N LYS A 258 11.46 -20.44 -8.85
CA LYS A 258 10.27 -20.66 -9.69
C LYS A 258 10.33 -19.86 -11.01
N HIS A 259 10.94 -18.69 -10.98
CA HIS A 259 11.04 -17.76 -12.11
C HIS A 259 12.51 -17.32 -12.27
N PRO A 260 13.35 -18.16 -12.91
CA PRO A 260 14.79 -17.91 -13.03
C PRO A 260 15.12 -16.68 -13.90
N ASN A 261 14.17 -16.21 -14.70
CA ASN A 261 14.24 -14.98 -15.49
C ASN A 261 14.04 -13.68 -14.68
N ILE A 262 13.86 -13.78 -13.36
CA ILE A 262 13.81 -12.61 -12.47
C ILE A 262 15.22 -12.13 -12.14
N THR A 263 15.43 -10.82 -12.30
CA THR A 263 16.51 -10.07 -11.65
C THR A 263 15.90 -9.05 -10.71
N PHE A 264 16.45 -8.97 -9.50
CA PHE A 264 15.97 -8.05 -8.49
C PHE A 264 16.68 -6.70 -8.59
N LEU A 265 15.91 -5.62 -8.69
CA LEU A 265 16.40 -4.25 -8.56
C LEU A 265 16.34 -3.86 -7.08
N ILE A 266 17.51 -3.66 -6.47
CA ILE A 266 17.61 -3.37 -5.04
C ILE A 266 17.63 -1.86 -4.85
N PHE A 267 16.49 -1.32 -4.41
CA PHE A 267 16.33 0.09 -4.09
C PHE A 267 16.91 0.36 -2.69
N PRO A 268 17.79 1.36 -2.54
CA PRO A 268 18.19 1.83 -1.23
C PRO A 268 17.03 2.55 -0.54
N ILE A 269 17.00 2.49 0.78
CA ILE A 269 16.22 3.44 1.59
C ILE A 269 17.05 4.72 1.78
N ALA A 270 16.42 5.76 2.32
CA ALA A 270 17.11 6.99 2.69
C ALA A 270 18.31 6.69 3.62
N ASP A 271 19.42 7.41 3.42
CA ASP A 271 20.62 7.24 4.22
C ASP A 271 20.39 7.79 5.63
N LEU A 272 20.50 6.93 6.64
CA LEU A 272 20.25 7.26 8.04
C LEU A 272 21.58 7.25 8.80
N ALA A 273 21.82 8.28 9.59
CA ALA A 273 22.91 8.29 10.56
C ALA A 273 22.49 7.56 11.85
N SER A 274 23.43 6.83 12.45
CA SER A 274 23.28 6.26 13.79
C SER A 274 23.29 7.40 14.81
N PRO A 275 22.18 7.65 15.54
CA PRO A 275 22.15 8.71 16.54
C PRO A 275 22.96 8.29 17.77
N GLU A 276 23.89 9.15 18.23
CA GLU A 276 24.61 8.95 19.51
C GLU A 276 23.70 9.26 20.73
N ASP A 277 22.55 8.58 20.84
CA ASP A 277 21.56 8.73 21.91
C ASP A 277 21.22 7.35 22.53
N ALA A 278 21.02 7.30 23.85
CA ALA A 278 20.71 6.07 24.57
C ALA A 278 19.22 5.67 24.49
N ASP A 279 18.38 6.54 23.92
CA ASP A 279 16.93 6.35 23.79
C ASP A 279 16.56 5.06 23.03
N ALA A 280 15.41 4.50 23.36
CA ALA A 280 14.91 3.29 22.72
C ALA A 280 14.67 3.48 21.22
N PHE A 281 14.23 4.67 20.79
CA PHE A 281 13.99 4.95 19.38
C PHE A 281 15.29 5.15 18.57
N ALA A 282 16.36 5.65 19.19
CA ALA A 282 17.69 5.68 18.54
C ALA A 282 18.17 4.26 18.18
N LYS A 283 18.00 3.31 19.10
CA LYS A 283 18.28 1.87 18.86
C LYS A 283 17.39 1.26 17.77
N ASP A 284 16.16 1.75 17.64
CA ASP A 284 15.25 1.35 16.58
C ASP A 284 15.74 1.85 15.20
N ILE A 285 16.36 3.04 15.13
CA ILE A 285 17.00 3.55 13.91
C ILE A 285 18.25 2.72 13.58
N ASP A 286 19.10 2.43 14.56
CA ASP A 286 20.27 1.56 14.37
C ASP A 286 19.88 0.19 13.83
N LEU A 287 18.76 -0.36 14.30
CA LEU A 287 18.22 -1.61 13.77
C LEU A 287 17.83 -1.49 12.29
N VAL A 288 17.24 -0.37 11.87
CA VAL A 288 16.90 -0.15 10.46
C VAL A 288 18.16 -0.09 9.59
N ILE A 289 19.20 0.61 10.06
CA ILE A 289 20.51 0.71 9.39
C ILE A 289 21.13 -0.68 9.27
N ALA A 290 21.25 -1.41 10.37
CA ALA A 290 21.82 -2.76 10.39
C ALA A 290 21.03 -3.73 9.50
N ALA A 291 19.70 -3.64 9.48
CA ALA A 291 18.87 -4.48 8.62
C ALA A 291 19.09 -4.21 7.12
N GLN A 292 19.40 -2.97 6.73
CA GLN A 292 19.73 -2.64 5.34
C GLN A 292 21.04 -3.31 4.90
N GLU A 293 22.05 -3.32 5.77
CA GLU A 293 23.33 -4.00 5.52
C GLU A 293 23.14 -5.52 5.48
N GLU A 294 22.48 -6.08 6.49
CA GLU A 294 22.16 -7.51 6.57
C GLU A 294 21.39 -7.98 5.34
N PHE A 295 20.45 -7.18 4.84
CA PHE A 295 19.69 -7.46 3.63
C PHE A 295 20.57 -7.55 2.38
N ARG A 296 21.53 -6.65 2.22
CA ARG A 296 22.49 -6.71 1.10
C ARG A 296 23.37 -7.95 1.19
N ASP A 297 23.85 -8.26 2.39
CA ASP A 297 24.75 -9.40 2.59
C ASP A 297 24.03 -10.74 2.40
N LYS A 298 22.80 -10.85 2.90
CA LYS A 298 21.95 -12.03 2.66
C LYS A 298 21.60 -12.22 1.19
N LEU A 299 21.36 -11.13 0.44
CA LEU A 299 21.12 -11.23 -1.01
C LEU A 299 22.33 -11.78 -1.76
N LYS A 300 23.54 -11.27 -1.44
CA LYS A 300 24.79 -11.78 -2.00
C LYS A 300 25.00 -13.25 -1.64
N ALA A 301 24.84 -13.61 -0.37
CA ALA A 301 25.02 -14.99 0.11
C ALA A 301 24.01 -15.97 -0.52
N ALA A 302 22.80 -15.51 -0.83
CA ALA A 302 21.78 -16.32 -1.48
C ALA A 302 22.02 -16.54 -2.99
N ASN A 303 23.03 -15.92 -3.59
CA ASN A 303 23.32 -15.98 -5.03
C ASN A 303 22.11 -15.64 -5.92
N ILE A 304 21.26 -14.72 -5.47
CA ILE A 304 20.13 -14.23 -6.25
C ILE A 304 20.63 -13.12 -7.19
N PRO A 305 20.29 -13.14 -8.49
CA PRO A 305 20.62 -12.06 -9.41
C PRO A 305 20.02 -10.72 -8.94
N ALA A 306 20.89 -9.79 -8.57
CA ALA A 306 20.50 -8.50 -8.02
C ALA A 306 21.32 -7.37 -8.66
N ILE A 307 20.64 -6.27 -8.99
CA ILE A 307 21.26 -5.01 -9.41
C ILE A 307 21.02 -4.00 -8.30
N TYR A 308 22.10 -3.51 -7.70
CA TYR A 308 22.05 -2.52 -6.64
C TYR A 308 21.96 -1.13 -7.25
N LEU A 309 20.84 -0.45 -6.98
CA LEU A 309 20.67 0.94 -7.39
C LEU A 309 21.51 1.84 -6.47
N PRO A 310 22.06 2.94 -7.01
CA PRO A 310 22.90 3.84 -6.22
C PRO A 310 22.09 4.47 -5.07
N PRO A 311 22.69 4.67 -3.88
CA PRO A 311 22.10 5.58 -2.91
C PRO A 311 22.01 6.99 -3.51
N LEU A 312 20.92 7.69 -3.20
CA LEU A 312 20.75 9.11 -3.53
C LEU A 312 20.76 9.93 -2.24
N PRO A 313 21.07 11.23 -2.31
CA PRO A 313 20.93 12.12 -1.16
C PRO A 313 19.51 12.07 -0.59
N SER A 314 19.36 12.16 0.74
CA SER A 314 18.06 12.05 1.43
C SER A 314 17.05 13.15 1.05
N LYS A 315 17.49 14.29 0.50
CA LYS A 315 16.60 15.29 -0.12
C LYS A 315 15.87 14.80 -1.38
N GLU A 316 16.39 13.77 -2.03
CA GLU A 316 15.78 13.14 -3.21
C GLU A 316 14.72 12.10 -2.85
N PHE A 317 14.39 11.99 -1.57
CA PHE A 317 13.37 11.12 -1.03
C PHE A 317 12.17 11.94 -0.54
N ILE A 318 10.98 11.48 -0.88
CA ILE A 318 9.72 11.95 -0.28
C ILE A 318 9.57 11.34 1.11
N ASP A 319 9.93 10.07 1.25
CA ASP A 319 9.89 9.32 2.49
C ASP A 319 11.01 8.28 2.51
N ILE A 320 11.06 7.40 3.51
CA ILE A 320 12.18 6.46 3.68
C ILE A 320 12.49 5.58 2.46
N CYS A 321 11.57 5.33 1.53
CA CYS A 321 11.83 4.49 0.35
C CYS A 321 11.27 5.02 -0.98
N HIS A 322 10.53 6.13 -0.99
CA HIS A 322 10.00 6.73 -2.20
C HIS A 322 10.80 7.97 -2.60
N TYR A 323 11.17 8.05 -3.87
CA TYR A 323 11.92 9.18 -4.42
C TYR A 323 11.02 10.35 -4.86
N THR A 324 11.59 11.55 -4.83
CA THR A 324 11.05 12.77 -5.45
C THR A 324 11.00 12.63 -6.97
N GLY A 325 10.42 13.62 -7.67
CA GLY A 325 10.43 13.64 -9.14
C GLY A 325 11.86 13.58 -9.73
N GLN A 326 12.80 14.30 -9.12
CA GLN A 326 14.20 14.31 -9.53
C GLN A 326 14.90 12.97 -9.21
N GLY A 327 14.73 12.43 -8.00
CA GLY A 327 15.26 11.11 -7.66
C GLY A 327 14.73 10.00 -8.57
N ASN A 328 13.43 10.03 -8.91
CA ASN A 328 12.85 9.10 -9.88
C ASN A 328 13.46 9.25 -11.28
N ALA A 329 13.70 10.47 -11.76
CA ALA A 329 14.33 10.69 -13.06
C ALA A 329 15.75 10.10 -13.13
N ILE A 330 16.56 10.27 -12.06
CA ILE A 330 17.90 9.70 -11.96
C ILE A 330 17.85 8.16 -12.03
N LEU A 331 16.97 7.54 -11.23
CA LEU A 331 16.84 6.09 -11.21
C LEU A 331 16.27 5.52 -12.50
N ARG A 332 15.31 6.21 -13.09
CA ARG A 332 14.71 5.85 -14.37
C ARG A 332 15.77 5.76 -15.46
N SER A 333 16.63 6.76 -15.60
CA SER A 333 17.72 6.75 -16.59
C SER A 333 18.66 5.55 -16.41
N LYS A 334 18.97 5.16 -15.17
CA LYS A 334 19.79 3.96 -14.89
C LYS A 334 19.08 2.67 -15.27
N ILE A 335 17.78 2.58 -14.98
CA ILE A 335 16.96 1.42 -15.31
C ILE A 335 16.76 1.31 -16.82
N GLU A 336 16.61 2.43 -17.54
CA GLU A 336 16.59 2.45 -19.01
C GLU A 336 17.88 1.88 -19.60
N GLY A 337 19.05 2.24 -19.07
CA GLY A 337 20.32 1.62 -19.46
C GLY A 337 20.32 0.10 -19.29
N ILE A 338 19.83 -0.38 -18.13
CA ILE A 338 19.71 -1.82 -17.84
C ILE A 338 18.74 -2.53 -18.81
N ILE A 339 17.62 -1.88 -19.14
CA ILE A 339 16.62 -2.41 -20.09
C ILE A 339 17.25 -2.57 -21.48
N VAL A 340 18.00 -1.56 -21.94
CA VAL A 340 18.64 -1.57 -23.26
C VAL A 340 19.78 -2.60 -23.35
N GLU A 341 20.58 -2.75 -22.28
CA GLU A 341 21.70 -3.68 -22.24
C GLU A 341 21.29 -5.16 -22.12
N ARG A 342 20.03 -5.44 -21.77
CA ARG A 342 19.52 -6.81 -21.61
C ARG A 342 18.70 -7.19 -22.83
N PRO A 343 19.31 -7.77 -23.88
CA PRO A 343 18.54 -8.33 -24.97
C PRO A 343 17.63 -9.42 -24.39
N VAL A 344 16.38 -9.40 -24.81
CA VAL A 344 15.39 -10.40 -24.46
C VAL A 344 15.98 -11.78 -24.74
N GLN A 345 16.12 -12.61 -23.70
CA GLN A 345 16.69 -13.94 -23.84
C GLN A 345 15.72 -14.78 -24.67
N VAL A 346 16.01 -14.91 -25.96
CA VAL A 346 15.33 -15.89 -26.81
C VAL A 346 15.80 -17.25 -26.33
N VAL A 347 15.04 -17.86 -25.43
CA VAL A 347 15.26 -19.24 -25.03
C VAL A 347 14.99 -20.06 -26.30
N SER A 348 16.05 -20.45 -27.01
CA SER A 348 15.91 -21.35 -28.14
C SER A 348 15.29 -22.63 -27.58
N SER A 349 14.06 -22.92 -27.97
CA SER A 349 13.41 -24.19 -27.72
C SER A 349 14.15 -25.27 -28.51
N THR A 350 15.34 -25.65 -28.05
CA THR A 350 15.94 -26.92 -28.46
C THR A 350 15.03 -28.00 -27.88
N SER A 351 14.25 -28.57 -28.80
CA SER A 351 13.42 -29.75 -28.64
C SER A 351 14.07 -30.77 -27.70
N VAL A 352 13.40 -31.02 -26.58
CA VAL A 352 13.58 -32.27 -25.84
C VAL A 352 13.03 -33.36 -26.77
N ASN A 353 13.93 -34.15 -27.35
CA ASN A 353 13.60 -35.40 -28.06
C ASN A 353 13.16 -36.47 -27.07
#